data_AF-A0A3D0SV20-F1
#
_entry.id   AF-A0A3D0SV20-F1
#
_cell.length_a   1.000
_cell.length_b   1.000
_cell.length_c   1.000
_cell.angle_alpha   90.00
_cell.angle_beta   90.00
_cell.angle_gamma   90.00
#
_symmetry.space_group_name_H-M   'P 1'
#
loop_
_entity.id
_entity.type
_entity.pdbx_description
1 polymer ?
#
loop_
_entity_poly.entity_id
_entity_poly.type
_entity_poly.pdbx_seq_one_letter_code
_entity_poly.pdbx_strand_id
1 'polypeptide(L)'
;RPTLGLDPGLRTGVKVAVVDATGKLVNTGTIYPHVPRNQWDASLQILAELCRQHKVELISIGNGTASRETDRLAIDLIKRYPELRLQKLVVSEAGASVYSASELAAREFPGVDVSLRGAVSIARRLQDPLAELVKIEPKAIGVGQYQHDVSQARLARTLDTVVEDCVNAVGVDVNTASAPLLARVAGLNATLARNIVEFRDAHGPFRHREQLLKISRLGDKTFE
;
A
#
# COMPACT_ATOMS: atom_id res chain seq x y z
N ARG A 1 0.91 8.82 -9.40
CA ARG A 1 0.91 8.26 -10.78
C ARG A 1 0.08 6.98 -10.77
N PRO A 2 -0.80 6.71 -11.75
CA PRO A 2 -1.55 5.45 -11.81
C PRO A 2 -0.59 4.25 -11.90
N THR A 3 -0.84 3.23 -11.08
CA THR A 3 0.09 2.13 -10.84
C THR A 3 -0.61 0.78 -10.95
N LEU A 4 0.01 -0.14 -11.68
CA LEU A 4 -0.31 -1.57 -11.71
C LEU A 4 0.53 -2.29 -10.64
N GLY A 5 -0.10 -2.86 -9.63
CA GLY A 5 0.54 -3.76 -8.66
C GLY A 5 0.46 -5.21 -9.11
N LEU A 6 1.60 -5.89 -9.05
CA LEU A 6 1.75 -7.32 -9.31
C LEU A 6 2.28 -8.00 -8.05
N ASP A 7 1.45 -8.86 -7.45
CA ASP A 7 1.83 -9.77 -6.36
C ASP A 7 2.20 -11.14 -6.96
N PRO A 8 3.51 -11.47 -7.08
CA PRO A 8 3.95 -12.64 -7.79
C PRO A 8 3.47 -13.97 -7.20
N GLY A 9 3.24 -14.95 -8.06
CA GLY A 9 2.89 -16.29 -7.64
C GLY A 9 2.94 -17.29 -8.78
N LEU A 10 3.25 -18.56 -8.44
CA LEU A 10 3.27 -19.67 -9.39
C LEU A 10 1.87 -20.30 -9.50
N ARG A 11 1.60 -21.35 -8.72
CA ARG A 11 0.36 -22.14 -8.75
C ARG A 11 -0.91 -21.32 -8.52
N THR A 12 -0.86 -20.31 -7.66
CA THR A 12 -2.01 -19.44 -7.34
C THR A 12 -2.15 -18.25 -8.29
N GLY A 13 -1.25 -18.12 -9.27
CA GLY A 13 -1.18 -17.00 -10.19
C GLY A 13 -0.58 -15.74 -9.57
N VAL A 14 -0.33 -14.77 -10.45
CA VAL A 14 0.08 -13.41 -10.10
C VAL A 14 -1.19 -12.59 -9.90
N LYS A 15 -1.32 -11.94 -8.75
CA LYS A 15 -2.49 -11.12 -8.44
C LYS A 15 -2.20 -9.72 -8.94
N VAL A 16 -3.22 -9.12 -9.53
CA VAL A 16 -3.13 -7.86 -10.24
C VAL A 16 -4.08 -6.88 -9.57
N ALA A 17 -3.57 -5.69 -9.29
CA ALA A 17 -4.38 -4.56 -8.87
C ALA A 17 -3.99 -3.33 -9.68
N VAL A 18 -4.97 -2.52 -10.05
CA VAL A 18 -4.71 -1.20 -10.65
C VAL A 18 -5.23 -0.15 -9.70
N VAL A 19 -4.35 0.77 -9.32
CA VAL A 19 -4.71 1.96 -8.54
C VAL A 19 -4.53 3.21 -9.37
N ASP A 20 -5.44 4.16 -9.25
CA ASP A 20 -5.33 5.46 -9.92
C ASP A 20 -4.29 6.36 -9.23
N ALA A 21 -4.14 7.60 -9.71
CA ALA A 21 -3.16 8.55 -9.17
C ALA A 21 -3.38 8.91 -7.69
N THR A 22 -4.60 8.71 -7.16
CA THR A 22 -4.97 8.94 -5.76
C THR A 22 -4.78 7.71 -4.87
N GLY A 23 -4.42 6.57 -5.46
CA GLY A 23 -4.34 5.29 -4.77
C GLY A 23 -5.69 4.57 -4.65
N LYS A 24 -6.75 5.05 -5.29
CA LYS A 24 -8.04 4.36 -5.33
C LYS A 24 -7.93 3.11 -6.20
N LEU A 25 -8.45 1.99 -5.70
CA LEU A 25 -8.54 0.74 -6.46
C LEU A 25 -9.57 0.90 -7.59
N VAL A 26 -9.14 0.65 -8.83
CA VAL A 26 -10.01 0.77 -10.02
C VAL A 26 -10.19 -0.55 -10.77
N ASN A 27 -9.27 -1.51 -10.60
CA ASN A 27 -9.44 -2.85 -11.15
C ASN A 27 -8.61 -3.88 -10.39
N THR A 28 -9.02 -5.15 -10.45
CA THR A 28 -8.28 -6.30 -9.91
C THR A 28 -8.42 -7.51 -10.82
N GLY A 29 -7.47 -8.43 -10.75
CA GLY A 29 -7.59 -9.71 -11.42
C GLY A 29 -6.50 -10.68 -11.00
N THR A 30 -6.55 -11.89 -11.57
CA THR A 30 -5.52 -12.90 -11.39
C THR A 30 -5.12 -13.43 -12.76
N ILE A 31 -3.83 -13.42 -13.04
CA ILE A 31 -3.25 -13.96 -14.27
C ILE A 31 -2.36 -15.17 -13.93
N TYR A 32 -2.12 -16.03 -14.92
CA TYR A 32 -1.36 -17.26 -14.72
C TYR A 32 -0.21 -17.41 -15.73
N PRO A 33 0.74 -16.45 -15.76
CA PRO A 33 1.84 -16.44 -16.73
C PRO A 33 2.83 -17.60 -16.51
N HIS A 34 2.94 -18.07 -15.28
CA HIS A 34 3.97 -19.02 -14.84
C HIS A 34 3.43 -20.45 -14.73
N VAL A 35 4.32 -21.38 -14.35
CA VAL A 35 3.93 -22.76 -14.04
C VAL A 35 2.85 -22.81 -12.95
N PRO A 36 1.87 -23.72 -13.07
CA PRO A 36 1.75 -24.79 -14.07
C PRO A 36 0.99 -24.40 -15.34
N ARG A 37 0.36 -23.22 -15.40
CA ARG A 37 -0.54 -22.88 -16.52
C ARG A 37 0.19 -22.28 -17.72
N ASN A 38 1.34 -21.63 -17.51
CA ASN A 38 2.21 -21.09 -18.55
C ASN A 38 1.49 -20.18 -19.57
N GLN A 39 0.52 -19.38 -19.11
CA GLN A 39 -0.30 -18.51 -19.98
C GLN A 39 0.38 -17.16 -20.21
N TRP A 40 1.61 -17.16 -20.73
CA TRP A 40 2.45 -15.96 -20.86
C TRP A 40 1.82 -14.87 -21.75
N ASP A 41 1.51 -15.20 -23.00
CA ASP A 41 0.96 -14.24 -23.97
C ASP A 41 -0.42 -13.71 -23.56
N ALA A 42 -1.30 -14.58 -23.06
CA ALA A 42 -2.61 -14.18 -22.58
C ALA A 42 -2.49 -13.21 -21.38
N SER A 43 -1.53 -13.47 -20.49
CA SER A 43 -1.24 -12.57 -19.36
C SER A 43 -0.73 -11.20 -19.85
N LEU A 44 0.18 -11.18 -20.82
CA LEU A 44 0.67 -9.93 -21.43
C LEU A 44 -0.47 -9.11 -22.06
N GLN A 45 -1.40 -9.76 -22.75
CA GLN A 45 -2.56 -9.08 -23.35
C GLN A 45 -3.48 -8.47 -22.28
N ILE A 46 -3.80 -9.23 -21.23
CA ILE A 46 -4.62 -8.74 -20.11
C ILE A 46 -3.95 -7.53 -19.45
N LEU A 47 -2.65 -7.61 -19.15
CA LEU A 47 -1.91 -6.52 -18.53
C LEU A 47 -1.85 -5.27 -19.43
N ALA A 48 -1.62 -5.45 -20.74
CA ALA A 48 -1.61 -4.34 -21.69
C ALA A 48 -2.96 -3.63 -21.76
N GLU A 49 -4.07 -4.37 -21.73
CA GLU A 49 -5.41 -3.80 -21.74
C GLU A 49 -5.71 -3.02 -20.46
N LEU A 50 -5.37 -3.58 -19.29
CA LEU A 50 -5.47 -2.87 -18.01
C LEU A 50 -4.64 -1.58 -18.02
N CYS A 51 -3.40 -1.66 -18.51
CA CYS A 51 -2.52 -0.49 -18.58
C CYS A 51 -3.10 0.60 -19.49
N ARG A 52 -3.66 0.22 -20.65
CA ARG A 52 -4.28 1.16 -21.60
C ARG A 52 -5.55 1.79 -21.05
N GLN A 53 -6.45 0.97 -20.52
CA GLN A 53 -7.75 1.41 -19.99
C GLN A 53 -7.58 2.41 -18.85
N HIS A 54 -6.65 2.15 -17.94
CA HIS A 54 -6.45 2.95 -16.71
C HIS A 54 -5.29 3.94 -16.80
N LYS A 55 -4.68 4.08 -17.99
CA LYS A 55 -3.54 4.98 -18.24
C LYS A 55 -2.42 4.76 -17.22
N VAL A 56 -2.09 3.49 -16.98
CA VAL A 56 -1.02 3.11 -16.06
C VAL A 56 0.30 3.68 -16.54
N GLU A 57 1.08 4.20 -15.62
CA GLU A 57 2.44 4.69 -15.90
C GLU A 57 3.51 3.84 -15.19
N LEU A 58 3.15 3.21 -14.07
CA LEU A 58 4.05 2.47 -13.20
C LEU A 58 3.61 1.02 -13.04
N ILE A 59 4.56 0.10 -13.02
CA ILE A 59 4.37 -1.31 -12.65
C ILE A 59 5.16 -1.56 -11.36
N SER A 60 4.45 -1.85 -10.28
CA SER A 60 5.01 -2.25 -8.98
C SER A 60 4.99 -3.76 -8.86
N ILE A 61 6.14 -4.39 -8.62
CA ILE A 61 6.30 -5.84 -8.57
C ILE A 61 6.77 -6.23 -7.17
N GLY A 62 6.01 -7.07 -6.46
CA GLY A 62 6.44 -7.65 -5.19
C GLY A 62 7.74 -8.44 -5.32
N ASN A 63 8.60 -8.42 -4.31
CA ASN A 63 9.90 -9.09 -4.33
C ASN A 63 9.88 -10.55 -3.80
N GLY A 64 8.70 -11.17 -3.70
CA GLY A 64 8.54 -12.53 -3.20
C GLY A 64 8.74 -13.64 -4.21
N THR A 65 7.98 -14.72 -4.00
CA THR A 65 8.07 -15.95 -4.80
C THR A 65 7.67 -15.70 -6.24
N ALA A 66 8.51 -16.11 -7.18
CA ALA A 66 8.34 -15.87 -8.62
C ALA A 66 8.45 -14.40 -9.07
N SER A 67 9.05 -13.54 -8.23
CA SER A 67 9.30 -12.14 -8.57
C SER A 67 10.21 -11.98 -9.78
N ARG A 68 11.23 -12.84 -9.95
CA ARG A 68 12.15 -12.80 -11.11
C ARG A 68 11.43 -13.09 -12.42
N GLU A 69 10.54 -14.07 -12.43
CA GLU A 69 9.73 -14.46 -13.57
C GLU A 69 8.69 -13.38 -13.90
N THR A 70 8.10 -12.77 -12.87
CA THR A 70 7.16 -11.65 -13.03
C THR A 70 7.85 -10.38 -13.51
N ASP A 71 9.11 -10.15 -13.09
CA ASP A 71 9.94 -9.06 -13.60
C ASP A 71 10.21 -9.22 -15.10
N ARG A 72 10.52 -10.44 -15.55
CA ARG A 72 10.65 -10.75 -16.98
C ARG A 72 9.36 -10.50 -17.75
N LEU A 73 8.21 -10.87 -17.18
CA LEU A 73 6.90 -10.59 -17.78
C LEU A 73 6.68 -9.08 -17.97
N ALA A 74 7.03 -8.27 -16.96
CA ALA A 74 6.93 -6.82 -17.05
C ALA A 74 7.89 -6.22 -18.08
N ILE A 75 9.12 -6.77 -18.22
CA ILE A 75 10.07 -6.37 -19.28
C ILE A 75 9.48 -6.64 -20.66
N ASP A 76 8.92 -7.82 -20.87
CA ASP A 76 8.34 -8.20 -22.16
C ASP A 76 7.10 -7.36 -22.48
N LEU A 77 6.28 -7.03 -21.48
CA LEU A 77 5.16 -6.10 -21.61
C LEU A 77 5.64 -4.72 -22.10
N ILE A 78 6.67 -4.15 -21.45
CA ILE A 78 7.23 -2.85 -21.82
C ILE A 78 7.80 -2.88 -23.26
N LYS A 79 8.51 -3.95 -23.63
CA LYS A 79 9.08 -4.10 -24.98
C LYS A 79 8.02 -4.25 -26.06
N ARG A 80 6.95 -5.00 -25.78
CA ARG A 80 5.89 -5.31 -26.74
C ARG A 80 4.93 -4.14 -26.97
N TYR A 81 4.75 -3.28 -25.96
CA TYR A 81 3.85 -2.13 -26.00
C TYR A 81 4.57 -0.82 -25.61
N PRO A 82 5.57 -0.37 -26.39
CA PRO A 82 6.36 0.82 -26.07
C PRO A 82 5.52 2.11 -26.03
N GLU A 83 4.36 2.13 -26.68
CA GLU A 83 3.42 3.25 -26.67
C GLU A 83 2.84 3.54 -25.29
N LEU A 84 2.79 2.54 -24.39
CA LEU A 84 2.29 2.69 -23.03
C LEU A 84 3.29 3.40 -22.09
N ARG A 85 4.57 3.54 -22.50
CA ARG A 85 5.62 4.24 -21.75
C ARG A 85 5.74 3.83 -20.27
N LEU A 86 5.53 2.54 -20.01
CA LEU A 86 5.50 1.96 -18.66
C LEU A 86 6.91 1.93 -18.05
N GLN A 87 6.99 2.17 -16.74
CA GLN A 87 8.20 1.97 -15.95
C GLN A 87 7.95 0.91 -14.88
N LYS A 88 8.85 -0.08 -14.76
CA LYS A 88 8.75 -1.11 -13.72
C LYS A 88 9.68 -0.82 -12.55
N LEU A 89 9.22 -1.12 -11.34
CA LEU A 89 10.03 -1.16 -10.12
C LEU A 89 9.66 -2.39 -9.29
N VAL A 90 10.68 -2.95 -8.63
CA VAL A 90 10.49 -4.01 -7.64
C VAL A 90 10.36 -3.36 -6.27
N VAL A 91 9.37 -3.78 -5.49
CA VAL A 91 9.10 -3.28 -4.14
C VAL A 91 9.08 -4.42 -3.13
N SER A 92 9.31 -4.10 -1.86
CA SER A 92 9.14 -5.07 -0.79
C SER A 92 7.67 -5.47 -0.65
N GLU A 93 7.39 -6.77 -0.59
CA GLU A 93 6.07 -7.30 -0.22
C GLU A 93 5.95 -7.58 1.29
N ALA A 94 6.97 -7.22 2.09
CA ALA A 94 7.00 -7.47 3.53
C ALA A 94 5.73 -6.95 4.21
N GLY A 95 5.03 -7.83 4.93
CA GLY A 95 3.77 -7.49 5.60
C GLY A 95 2.54 -7.34 4.68
N ALA A 96 2.66 -7.46 3.35
CA ALA A 96 1.50 -7.34 2.44
C ALA A 96 0.45 -8.43 2.71
N SER A 97 0.90 -9.66 3.01
CA SER A 97 0.01 -10.74 3.43
C SER A 97 -0.68 -10.46 4.76
N VAL A 98 0.03 -9.88 5.74
CA VAL A 98 -0.54 -9.51 7.05
C VAL A 98 -1.57 -8.39 6.88
N TYR A 99 -1.24 -7.37 6.07
CA TYR A 99 -2.18 -6.32 5.69
C TYR A 99 -3.43 -6.89 5.04
N SER A 100 -3.28 -7.78 4.05
CA SER A 100 -4.40 -8.33 3.28
C SER A 100 -5.45 -9.03 4.14
N ALA A 101 -5.00 -9.70 5.21
CA ALA A 101 -5.82 -10.41 6.18
C ALA A 101 -6.33 -9.54 7.34
N SER A 102 -5.94 -8.26 7.40
CA SER A 102 -6.32 -7.36 8.48
C SER A 102 -7.77 -6.88 8.38
N GLU A 103 -8.37 -6.53 9.51
CA GLU A 103 -9.67 -5.85 9.57
C GLU A 103 -9.66 -4.50 8.85
N LEU A 104 -8.51 -3.81 8.86
CA LEU A 104 -8.35 -2.55 8.13
C LEU A 104 -8.51 -2.76 6.63
N ALA A 105 -7.80 -3.71 6.04
CA ALA A 105 -7.93 -4.03 4.62
C ALA A 105 -9.32 -4.54 4.25
N ALA A 106 -9.97 -5.30 5.15
CA ALA A 106 -11.35 -5.74 4.97
C ALA A 106 -12.35 -4.57 4.90
N ARG A 107 -12.12 -3.51 5.70
CA ARG A 107 -12.91 -2.27 5.65
C ARG A 107 -12.58 -1.40 4.45
N GLU A 108 -11.31 -1.30 4.05
CA GLU A 108 -10.90 -0.53 2.87
C GLU A 108 -11.43 -1.16 1.57
N PHE A 109 -11.51 -2.49 1.51
CA PHE A 109 -11.91 -3.22 0.30
C PHE A 109 -12.99 -4.29 0.56
N PRO A 110 -14.22 -3.88 0.90
CA PRO A 110 -15.33 -4.81 1.04
C PRO A 110 -15.58 -5.55 -0.28
N GLY A 111 -15.71 -6.89 -0.22
CA GLY A 111 -15.96 -7.71 -1.41
C GLY A 111 -14.75 -8.01 -2.30
N VAL A 112 -13.57 -7.45 -2.00
CA VAL A 112 -12.31 -7.87 -2.66
C VAL A 112 -11.74 -9.06 -1.91
N ASP A 113 -11.40 -10.12 -2.65
CA ASP A 113 -10.79 -11.33 -2.11
C ASP A 113 -9.47 -11.02 -1.37
N VAL A 114 -9.21 -11.77 -0.30
CA VAL A 114 -8.02 -11.57 0.55
C VAL A 114 -6.73 -11.61 -0.27
N SER A 115 -6.63 -12.49 -1.26
CA SER A 115 -5.42 -12.63 -2.07
C SER A 115 -5.15 -11.42 -2.97
N LEU A 116 -6.18 -10.68 -3.37
CA LEU A 116 -6.05 -9.52 -4.24
C LEU A 116 -5.65 -8.25 -3.47
N ARG A 117 -5.97 -8.17 -2.16
CA ARG A 117 -5.64 -7.00 -1.33
C ARG A 117 -4.14 -6.80 -1.17
N GLY A 118 -3.35 -7.88 -1.21
CA GLY A 118 -1.88 -7.81 -1.20
C GLY A 118 -1.34 -7.03 -2.40
N ALA A 119 -1.86 -7.30 -3.61
CA ALA A 119 -1.47 -6.59 -4.82
C ALA A 119 -1.83 -5.09 -4.76
N VAL A 120 -2.91 -4.72 -4.08
CA VAL A 120 -3.26 -3.31 -3.84
C VAL A 120 -2.20 -2.62 -2.97
N SER A 121 -1.77 -3.29 -1.89
CA SER A 121 -0.69 -2.76 -1.03
C SER A 121 0.61 -2.60 -1.80
N ILE A 122 0.99 -3.57 -2.63
CA ILE A 122 2.17 -3.49 -3.50
C ILE A 122 2.08 -2.29 -4.45
N ALA A 123 0.91 -2.01 -5.03
CA ALA A 123 0.73 -0.87 -5.92
C ALA A 123 0.87 0.47 -5.17
N ARG A 124 0.22 0.60 -4.01
CA ARG A 124 0.23 1.83 -3.19
C ARG A 124 1.58 2.13 -2.57
N ARG A 125 2.34 1.11 -2.16
CA ARG A 125 3.71 1.27 -1.64
C ARG A 125 4.64 2.00 -2.60
N LEU A 126 4.46 1.78 -3.91
CA LEU A 126 5.27 2.49 -4.90
C LEU A 126 4.87 3.97 -5.03
N GLN A 127 3.60 4.30 -4.79
CA GLN A 127 3.13 5.68 -4.82
C GLN A 127 3.58 6.46 -3.59
N ASP A 128 3.45 5.86 -2.40
CA ASP A 128 3.89 6.42 -1.13
C ASP A 128 4.19 5.26 -0.14
N PRO A 129 5.48 4.91 0.04
CA PRO A 129 5.86 3.82 0.94
C PRO A 129 5.44 4.08 2.40
N LEU A 130 5.55 5.33 2.87
CA LEU A 130 5.29 5.67 4.26
C LEU A 130 3.80 5.53 4.57
N ALA A 131 2.94 6.15 3.74
CA ALA A 131 1.49 6.13 3.94
C ALA A 131 0.87 4.72 3.87
N GLU A 132 1.51 3.80 3.13
CA GLU A 132 1.05 2.42 3.01
C GLU A 132 1.62 1.50 4.10
N LEU A 133 2.91 1.63 4.46
CA LEU A 133 3.53 0.76 5.48
C LEU A 133 3.01 1.02 6.90
N VAL A 134 2.61 2.25 7.23
CA VAL A 134 2.02 2.58 8.56
C VAL A 134 0.70 1.86 8.85
N LYS A 135 0.04 1.30 7.81
CA LYS A 135 -1.19 0.52 7.95
C LYS A 135 -0.96 -0.88 8.50
N ILE A 136 0.30 -1.29 8.61
CA ILE A 136 0.73 -2.62 9.03
C ILE A 136 1.31 -2.50 10.43
N GLU A 137 1.08 -3.51 11.28
CA GLU A 137 1.77 -3.56 12.56
C GLU A 137 3.30 -3.58 12.29
N PRO A 138 4.11 -2.68 12.89
CA PRO A 138 5.50 -2.53 12.49
C PRO A 138 6.32 -3.81 12.62
N LYS A 139 6.08 -4.59 13.69
CA LYS A 139 6.71 -5.91 13.89
C LYS A 139 6.28 -6.99 12.89
N ALA A 140 5.23 -6.75 12.11
CA ALA A 140 4.79 -7.63 11.03
C ALA A 140 5.39 -7.25 9.67
N ILE A 141 6.06 -6.09 9.58
CA ILE A 141 6.94 -5.77 8.45
C ILE A 141 8.20 -6.62 8.67
N GLY A 142 8.29 -7.75 7.97
CA GLY A 142 9.43 -8.66 8.07
C GLY A 142 10.70 -7.99 7.54
N VAL A 143 11.56 -7.53 8.44
CA VAL A 143 12.81 -6.82 8.12
C VAL A 143 14.06 -7.63 8.47
N GLY A 144 13.92 -8.79 9.11
CA GLY A 144 15.03 -9.65 9.48
C GLY A 144 14.68 -11.14 9.50
N GLN A 145 15.66 -11.98 9.21
CA GLN A 145 15.50 -13.44 9.12
C GLN A 145 15.06 -14.08 10.44
N TYR A 146 15.60 -13.61 11.56
CA TYR A 146 15.36 -14.16 12.91
C TYR A 146 14.47 -13.25 13.76
N GLN A 147 13.60 -12.47 13.11
CA GLN A 147 12.72 -11.49 13.78
C GLN A 147 11.76 -12.12 14.80
N HIS A 148 11.45 -13.40 14.63
CA HIS A 148 10.60 -14.16 15.55
C HIS A 148 11.37 -14.72 16.75
N ASP A 149 12.71 -14.78 16.68
CA ASP A 149 13.57 -15.37 17.72
C ASP A 149 14.02 -14.34 18.77
N VAL A 150 13.68 -13.07 18.58
CA VAL A 150 13.97 -11.98 19.52
C VAL A 150 12.78 -11.68 20.44
N SER A 151 13.03 -10.91 21.50
CA SER A 151 11.97 -10.42 22.39
C SER A 151 10.97 -9.56 21.62
N GLN A 152 9.77 -10.08 21.43
CA GLN A 152 8.71 -9.42 20.65
C GLN A 152 8.26 -8.09 21.26
N ALA A 153 8.27 -7.97 22.59
CA ALA A 153 7.93 -6.72 23.27
C ALA A 153 8.96 -5.62 23.00
N ARG A 154 10.26 -5.96 23.02
CA ARG A 154 11.33 -5.00 22.70
C ARG A 154 11.31 -4.63 21.23
N LEU A 155 11.13 -5.60 20.34
CA LEU A 155 11.03 -5.38 18.90
C LEU A 155 9.88 -4.43 18.55
N ALA A 156 8.67 -4.70 19.07
CA ALA A 156 7.50 -3.86 18.83
C ALA A 156 7.75 -2.42 19.26
N ARG A 157 8.25 -2.21 20.49
CA ARG A 157 8.56 -0.88 21.01
C ARG A 157 9.56 -0.12 20.14
N THR A 158 10.66 -0.77 19.75
CA THR A 158 11.69 -0.13 18.92
C THR A 158 11.16 0.22 17.53
N LEU A 159 10.41 -0.68 16.89
CA LEU A 159 9.84 -0.41 15.57
C LEU A 159 8.75 0.65 15.61
N ASP A 160 7.94 0.70 16.67
CA ASP A 160 6.97 1.77 16.86
C ASP A 160 7.66 3.14 16.95
N THR A 161 8.78 3.24 17.69
CA THR A 161 9.59 4.47 17.76
C THR A 161 10.15 4.87 16.38
N VAL A 162 10.71 3.91 15.62
CA VAL A 162 11.22 4.21 14.27
C VAL A 162 10.10 4.73 13.35
N VAL A 163 8.90 4.14 13.43
CA VAL A 163 7.76 4.59 12.64
C VAL A 163 7.32 6.00 13.04
N GLU A 164 7.25 6.28 14.34
CA GLU A 164 6.94 7.62 14.86
C GLU A 164 7.98 8.65 14.37
N ASP A 165 9.28 8.36 14.51
CA ASP A 165 10.36 9.23 14.06
C ASP A 165 10.26 9.52 12.55
N CYS A 166 10.03 8.49 11.72
CA CYS A 166 9.89 8.65 10.28
C CYS A 166 8.67 9.49 9.90
N VAL A 167 7.51 9.27 10.52
CA VAL A 167 6.28 10.02 10.21
C VAL A 167 6.43 11.49 10.61
N ASN A 168 6.98 11.77 11.79
CA ASN A 168 7.14 13.13 12.26
C ASN A 168 8.25 13.89 11.50
N ALA A 169 9.30 13.21 11.05
CA ALA A 169 10.35 13.81 10.24
C ALA A 169 9.87 14.23 8.84
N VAL A 170 9.01 13.43 8.21
CA VAL A 170 8.42 13.75 6.89
C VAL A 170 7.28 14.76 7.02
N GLY A 171 6.52 14.67 8.11
CA GLY A 171 5.27 15.40 8.29
C GLY A 171 4.11 14.79 7.50
N VAL A 172 2.90 15.25 7.79
CA VAL A 172 1.67 14.75 7.17
C VAL A 172 0.78 15.90 6.74
N ASP A 173 0.13 15.75 5.59
CA ASP A 173 -0.97 16.63 5.21
C ASP A 173 -2.27 16.11 5.84
N VAL A 174 -2.77 16.85 6.82
CA VAL A 174 -4.00 16.52 7.55
C VAL A 174 -5.22 16.33 6.64
N ASN A 175 -5.26 17.01 5.50
CA ASN A 175 -6.39 16.96 4.58
C ASN A 175 -6.42 15.70 3.73
N THR A 176 -5.31 14.98 3.62
CA THR A 176 -5.19 13.80 2.77
C THR A 176 -4.74 12.55 3.55
N ALA A 177 -4.10 12.73 4.69
CA ALA A 177 -3.62 11.65 5.54
C ALA A 177 -4.76 10.72 6.00
N SER A 178 -4.45 9.43 6.04
CA SER A 178 -5.32 8.39 6.58
C SER A 178 -5.26 8.37 8.11
N ALA A 179 -6.30 7.84 8.76
CA ALA A 179 -6.29 7.69 10.22
C ALA A 179 -5.09 6.86 10.74
N PRO A 180 -4.66 5.75 10.10
CA PRO A 180 -3.43 5.05 10.50
C PRO A 180 -2.17 5.92 10.45
N LEU A 181 -2.03 6.79 9.44
CA LEU A 181 -0.89 7.70 9.34
C LEU A 181 -0.94 8.80 10.40
N LEU A 182 -2.11 9.42 10.59
CA LEU A 182 -2.31 10.43 11.64
C LEU A 182 -2.06 9.88 13.05
N ALA A 183 -2.39 8.60 13.30
CA ALA A 183 -2.16 7.97 14.59
C ALA A 183 -0.69 7.78 14.95
N ARG A 184 0.23 8.02 14.00
CA ARG A 184 1.70 7.98 14.20
C ARG A 184 2.32 9.37 14.36
N VAL A 185 1.54 10.44 14.27
CA VAL A 185 1.99 11.81 14.55
C VAL A 185 2.14 11.99 16.05
N ALA A 186 3.19 12.69 16.47
CA ALA A 186 3.46 12.99 17.88
C ALA A 186 2.23 13.63 18.55
N GLY A 187 1.89 13.17 19.75
CA GLY A 187 0.74 13.64 20.50
C GLY A 187 -0.63 13.08 20.04
N LEU A 188 -0.71 12.48 18.85
CA LEU A 188 -1.93 11.85 18.36
C LEU A 188 -2.00 10.37 18.75
N ASN A 189 -3.23 9.84 18.74
CA ASN A 189 -3.51 8.44 18.92
C ASN A 189 -4.64 8.01 17.97
N ALA A 190 -4.96 6.72 17.94
CA ALA A 190 -5.98 6.17 17.04
C ALA A 190 -7.37 6.84 17.18
N THR A 191 -7.73 7.32 18.39
CA THR A 191 -9.01 8.02 18.60
C THR A 191 -8.98 9.42 18.00
N LEU A 192 -7.92 10.19 18.27
CA LEU A 192 -7.78 11.55 17.72
C LEU A 192 -7.63 11.53 16.21
N ALA A 193 -6.86 10.59 15.68
CA ALA A 193 -6.69 10.40 14.24
C ALA A 193 -8.03 10.14 13.54
N ARG A 194 -8.89 9.30 14.13
CA ARG A 194 -10.25 9.07 13.61
C ARG A 194 -11.11 10.34 13.70
N ASN A 195 -11.08 11.03 14.85
CA ASN A 195 -11.83 12.27 15.02
C ASN A 195 -11.43 13.36 14.00
N ILE A 196 -10.14 13.43 13.63
CA ILE A 196 -9.64 14.35 12.60
C ILE A 196 -10.24 14.02 11.24
N VAL A 197 -10.22 12.74 10.85
CA VAL A 197 -10.81 12.28 9.57
C VAL A 197 -12.32 12.53 9.56
N GLU A 198 -13.03 12.16 10.62
CA GLU A 198 -14.48 12.39 10.73
C GLU A 198 -14.82 13.89 10.67
N PHE A 199 -14.04 14.75 11.34
CA PHE A 199 -14.25 16.19 11.29
C PHE A 199 -14.04 16.73 9.88
N ARG A 200 -12.97 16.31 9.20
CA ARG A 200 -12.68 16.68 7.80
C ARG A 200 -13.78 16.24 6.84
N ASP A 201 -14.29 15.02 7.02
CA ASP A 201 -15.32 14.47 6.14
C ASP A 201 -16.66 15.20 6.32
N ALA A 202 -16.98 15.67 7.54
CA ALA A 202 -18.20 16.44 7.83
C ALA A 202 -18.11 17.94 7.51
N HIS A 203 -16.93 18.57 7.71
CA HIS A 203 -16.79 20.03 7.63
C HIS A 203 -15.96 20.50 6.41
N GLY A 204 -15.43 19.56 5.64
CA GLY A 204 -14.49 19.83 4.55
C GLY A 204 -13.05 20.01 5.04
N PRO A 205 -12.13 20.40 4.14
CA PRO A 205 -10.70 20.48 4.45
C PRO A 205 -10.38 21.60 5.45
N PHE A 206 -9.39 21.34 6.29
CA PHE A 206 -8.76 22.33 7.17
C PHE A 206 -7.99 23.37 6.35
N ARG A 207 -8.27 24.65 6.61
CA ARG A 207 -7.64 25.82 5.99
C ARG A 207 -6.45 26.34 6.78
N HIS A 208 -6.41 26.10 8.09
CA HIS A 208 -5.34 26.52 9.00
C HIS A 208 -5.32 25.62 10.23
N ARG A 209 -4.16 25.52 10.90
CA ARG A 209 -3.91 24.52 11.95
C ARG A 209 -4.81 24.71 13.16
N GLU A 210 -5.17 25.93 13.51
CA GLU A 210 -5.99 26.28 14.68
C GLU A 210 -7.41 25.68 14.59
N GLN A 211 -7.87 25.26 13.41
CA GLN A 211 -9.13 24.53 13.28
C GLN A 211 -9.07 23.14 13.93
N LEU A 212 -7.89 22.57 14.15
CA LEU A 212 -7.71 21.31 14.86
C LEU A 212 -8.20 21.39 16.31
N LEU A 213 -8.15 22.57 16.95
CA LEU A 213 -8.67 22.79 18.30
C LEU A 213 -10.20 22.65 18.40
N LYS A 214 -10.91 22.62 17.26
CA LYS A 214 -12.36 22.35 17.20
C LYS A 214 -12.68 20.86 17.28
N ILE A 215 -11.67 20.00 17.20
CA ILE A 215 -11.84 18.55 17.19
C ILE A 215 -12.03 18.07 18.62
N SER A 216 -13.07 17.26 18.82
CA SER A 216 -13.37 16.68 20.13
C SER A 216 -12.15 15.94 20.69
N ARG A 217 -11.79 16.26 21.94
CA ARG A 217 -10.68 15.71 22.72
C ARG A 217 -9.27 16.12 22.28
N LEU A 218 -9.13 17.00 21.28
CA LEU A 218 -7.86 17.60 20.93
C LEU A 218 -7.69 18.89 21.76
N GLY A 219 -6.92 18.80 22.85
CA GLY A 219 -6.64 19.93 23.74
C GLY A 219 -5.32 20.64 23.40
N ASP A 220 -5.07 21.77 24.05
CA ASP A 220 -3.91 22.64 23.79
C ASP A 220 -2.57 21.89 23.83
N LYS A 221 -2.38 20.98 24.80
CA LYS A 221 -1.16 20.17 24.93
C LYS A 221 -0.96 19.16 23.80
N THR A 222 -2.05 18.70 23.19
CA THR A 222 -1.97 17.80 22.03
C THR A 222 -1.75 18.60 20.74
N PHE A 223 -2.11 19.88 20.75
CA PHE A 223 -1.90 20.79 19.63
C PHE A 223 -0.49 21.39 19.59
N GLU A 224 0.11 21.63 20.77
CA GLU A 224 1.52 22.02 20.97
C GLU A 224 2.50 20.97 20.41
#